data_AF-X1BID4-F1
#
_entry.id   AF-X1BID4-F1
#
_cell.length_a   1.000
_cell.length_b   1.000
_cell.length_c   1.000
_cell.angle_alpha   90.00
_cell.angle_beta   90.00
_cell.angle_gamma   90.00
#
_symmetry.space_group_name_H-M   'P 1'
#
loop_
_entity.id
_entity.type
_entity.pdbx_description
1 polymer ?
#
loop_
_entity_poly.entity_id
_entity_poly.type
_entity_poly.pdbx_seq_one_letter_code
_entity_poly.pdbx_strand_id
1 'polypeptide(L)'
;MEKPIKAVLMDLDGTSVKSESFWIWIIQLTTSSLLDDPKFELEESDMPYVSGNSVSEHLKYCIKKYCPDKTIEQARKFYFEHTHREMKNSHSNL
;
A
#
# COMPACT_ATOMS: atom_id res chain seq x y z
N MET A 1 -28.04 9.53 4.15
CA MET A 1 -26.87 9.76 3.27
C MET A 1 -25.65 9.69 4.17
N GLU A 2 -25.05 8.50 4.30
CA GLU A 2 -23.90 8.27 5.20
C GLU A 2 -22.83 7.55 4.39
N LYS A 3 -21.66 8.19 4.27
CA LYS A 3 -20.52 7.68 3.51
C LYS A 3 -19.97 6.45 4.23
N PRO A 4 -19.78 5.29 3.58
CA PRO A 4 -19.12 4.20 4.26
C PRO A 4 -17.63 4.56 4.37
N ILE A 5 -17.20 4.93 5.58
CA ILE A 5 -15.80 4.86 5.96
C ILE A 5 -15.45 3.37 5.96
N LYS A 6 -14.97 2.86 4.82
CA LYS A 6 -14.24 1.59 4.76
C LYS A 6 -12.85 1.83 5.32
N ALA A 7 -12.78 2.01 6.63
CA ALA A 7 -11.56 1.69 7.35
C ALA A 7 -11.36 0.18 7.11
N VAL A 8 -10.33 -0.15 6.35
CA VAL A 8 -9.87 -1.54 6.24
C VAL A 8 -9.28 -1.88 7.60
N LEU A 9 -10.15 -2.35 8.50
CA LEU A 9 -9.76 -3.06 9.70
C LEU A 9 -9.35 -4.45 9.23
N MET A 10 -8.06 -4.61 8.94
CA MET A 10 -7.49 -5.94 8.75
C MET A 10 -7.07 -6.48 10.10
N ASP A 11 -7.40 -7.75 10.27
CA ASP A 11 -7.35 -8.53 11.49
C ASP A 11 -5.99 -8.38 12.20
N LEU A 12 -6.06 -8.23 13.53
CA LEU A 12 -4.92 -8.33 14.44
C LEU A 12 -4.82 -9.78 14.92
N ASP A 13 -4.82 -10.75 14.00
CA ASP A 13 -4.59 -12.15 14.32
C ASP A 13 -3.09 -12.48 14.16
N GLY A 14 -2.40 -12.52 15.31
CA GLY A 14 -0.97 -12.75 15.43
C GLY A 14 -0.46 -14.14 15.03
N THR A 15 -1.03 -14.81 14.02
CA THR A 15 -0.55 -16.11 13.53
C THR A 15 -0.87 -16.33 12.05
N SER A 16 -0.26 -15.56 11.14
CA SER A 16 0.12 -16.00 9.79
C SER A 16 0.97 -14.93 9.11
N VAL A 17 2.21 -15.26 8.80
CA VAL A 17 3.15 -14.41 8.04
C VAL A 17 2.71 -14.29 6.58
N LYS A 18 1.53 -13.70 6.31
CA LYS A 18 1.31 -12.95 5.07
C LYS A 18 2.00 -11.62 5.30
N SER A 19 3.29 -11.68 5.01
CA SER A 19 4.37 -10.90 5.58
C SER A 19 4.20 -9.40 5.44
N GLU A 20 4.74 -8.63 6.40
CA GLU A 20 4.99 -7.19 6.27
C GLU A 20 5.61 -6.82 4.91
N SER A 21 6.44 -7.70 4.35
CA SER A 21 7.00 -7.55 3.00
C SER A 21 5.93 -7.47 1.89
N PHE A 22 4.80 -8.17 2.00
CA PHE A 22 3.68 -8.04 1.07
C PHE A 22 3.09 -6.64 1.11
N TRP A 23 2.88 -6.08 2.30
CA TRP A 23 2.32 -4.74 2.46
C TRP A 23 3.29 -3.65 1.99
N ILE A 24 4.58 -3.79 2.31
CA ILE A 24 5.65 -2.93 1.78
C ILE A 24 5.66 -2.99 0.25
N TRP A 25 5.53 -4.18 -0.34
CA TRP A 25 5.46 -4.34 -1.79
C TRP A 25 4.21 -3.67 -2.40
N ILE A 26 3.03 -3.77 -1.76
CA ILE A 26 1.83 -3.04 -2.19
C ILE A 26 2.05 -1.51 -2.13
N ILE A 27 2.75 -1.01 -1.11
CA ILE A 27 3.12 0.42 -1.01
C ILE A 27 4.04 0.82 -2.17
N GLN A 28 5.06 0.01 -2.47
CA GLN A 28 5.93 0.23 -3.62
C GLN A 28 5.16 0.26 -4.95
N LEU A 29 4.28 -0.73 -5.19
CA LEU A 29 3.43 -0.77 -6.38
C LEU A 29 2.51 0.45 -6.50
N THR A 30 2.00 0.93 -5.37
CA THR A 30 1.18 2.14 -5.31
C THR A 30 1.99 3.35 -5.76
N THR A 31 3.21 3.52 -5.23
CA THR A 31 4.10 4.63 -5.60
C THR A 31 4.56 4.54 -7.05
N SER A 32 4.91 3.34 -7.52
CA SER A 32 5.19 3.05 -8.93
C SER A 32 4.06 3.50 -9.85
N SER A 33 2.81 3.18 -9.51
CA SER A 33 1.63 3.57 -10.30
C SER A 33 1.34 5.08 -10.24
N LEU A 34 1.66 5.75 -9.13
CA LEU A 34 1.54 7.21 -9.01
C LEU A 34 2.58 7.95 -9.87
N LEU A 35 3.76 7.36 -10.01
CA LEU A 35 4.87 7.89 -10.80
C LEU A 35 4.76 7.55 -12.29
N ASP A 36 3.88 6.61 -12.66
CA ASP A 36 3.88 5.96 -13.98
C ASP A 36 5.25 5.34 -14.32
N ASP A 37 5.94 4.81 -13.30
CA ASP A 37 7.25 4.18 -13.42
C ASP A 37 7.20 2.73 -12.94
N PRO A 38 7.09 1.74 -13.86
CA PRO A 38 7.01 0.33 -13.50
C PRO A 38 8.31 -0.24 -12.95
N LYS A 39 9.43 0.50 -13.01
CA LYS A 39 10.73 0.09 -12.46
C LYS A 39 11.00 0.69 -11.08
N PHE A 40 10.07 1.44 -10.53
CA PHE A 40 10.22 2.05 -9.22
C PHE A 40 10.38 0.98 -8.12
N GLU A 41 11.39 1.19 -7.28
CA GLU A 41 11.64 0.40 -6.08
C GLU A 41 11.85 1.35 -4.88
N LEU A 42 11.36 0.94 -3.72
CA LEU A 42 11.64 1.67 -2.48
C LEU A 42 13.12 1.53 -2.13
N GLU A 43 13.71 2.60 -1.63
CA GLU A 43 15.08 2.60 -1.11
C GLU A 43 15.12 1.93 0.27
N GLU A 44 16.29 1.41 0.66
CA GLU A 44 16.50 0.93 2.04
C GLU A 44 16.22 2.03 3.07
N SER A 45 16.43 3.30 2.71
CA SER A 45 16.15 4.46 3.55
C SER A 45 14.65 4.69 3.82
N ASP A 46 13.77 4.11 3.00
CA ASP A 46 12.31 4.21 3.17
C ASP A 46 11.78 3.26 4.24
N MET A 47 12.49 2.15 4.48
CA MET A 47 12.00 1.03 5.31
C MET A 47 11.47 1.48 6.68
N PRO A 48 12.16 2.34 7.45
CA PRO A 48 11.66 2.83 8.74
C PRO A 48 10.31 3.57 8.66
N TYR A 49 9.96 4.10 7.49
CA TYR A 49 8.74 4.86 7.24
C TYR A 49 7.62 4.04 6.59
N VAL A 50 7.95 2.87 6.02
CA VAL A 50 7.01 1.94 5.38
C VAL A 50 6.79 0.63 6.14
N SER A 51 7.45 0.47 7.30
CA SER A 51 7.25 -0.61 8.27
C SER A 51 6.58 -0.10 9.55
N GLY A 52 5.80 -0.94 10.24
CA GLY A 52 5.32 -0.69 11.60
C GLY A 52 4.42 0.54 11.85
N ASN A 53 3.99 1.27 10.82
CA ASN A 53 3.06 2.40 10.93
C ASN A 53 1.73 2.08 10.22
N SER A 54 0.80 3.04 10.17
CA SER A 54 -0.43 2.85 9.42
C SER A 54 -0.22 3.03 7.91
N VAL A 55 -1.05 2.36 7.10
CA VAL A 55 -1.06 2.52 5.63
C VAL A 55 -1.16 3.99 5.20
N SER A 56 -1.97 4.79 5.89
CA SER A 56 -2.11 6.21 5.53
C SER A 56 -0.84 7.00 5.79
N GLU A 57 -0.02 6.62 6.77
CA GLU A 57 1.28 7.25 7.03
C GLU A 57 2.30 6.86 5.96
N HIS A 58 2.35 5.57 5.60
CA HIS A 58 3.22 5.08 4.52
C HIS A 58 2.96 5.77 3.18
N LEU A 59 1.67 5.90 2.80
CA LEU A 59 1.29 6.57 1.56
C LEU A 59 1.61 8.07 1.60
N LYS A 60 1.37 8.74 2.74
CA LYS A 60 1.74 10.16 2.90
C LYS A 60 3.24 10.37 2.79
N TYR A 61 4.05 9.48 3.37
CA TYR A 61 5.50 9.50 3.23
C TYR A 61 5.92 9.39 1.76
N CYS A 62 5.42 8.37 1.05
CA CYS A 62 5.76 8.15 -0.35
C CYS A 62 5.35 9.31 -1.25
N ILE A 63 4.15 9.87 -1.06
CA ILE A 63 3.69 11.06 -1.78
C ILE A 63 4.65 12.22 -1.55
N LYS A 64 5.00 12.50 -0.29
CA LYS A 64 5.88 13.61 0.05
C LYS A 64 7.27 13.45 -0.55
N LYS A 65 7.82 12.23 -0.57
CA LYS A 65 9.18 11.95 -1.06
C LYS A 65 9.27 11.87 -2.58
N TYR A 66 8.34 11.17 -3.23
CA TYR A 66 8.47 10.77 -4.62
C TYR A 66 7.55 11.50 -5.59
N CYS A 67 6.31 11.82 -5.19
CA CYS A 67 5.31 12.40 -6.09
C CYS A 67 4.48 13.48 -5.37
N PRO A 68 5.10 14.61 -4.99
CA PRO A 68 4.48 15.63 -4.14
C PRO A 68 3.29 16.36 -4.80
N ASP A 69 3.10 16.18 -6.11
CA ASP A 69 1.98 16.67 -6.89
C ASP A 69 0.72 15.77 -6.79
N LYS A 70 0.83 14.57 -6.19
CA LYS A 70 -0.27 13.62 -6.03
C LYS A 70 -0.98 13.74 -4.69
N THR A 71 -2.21 13.25 -4.64
CA THR A 71 -3.03 13.26 -3.41
C THR A 71 -3.11 11.88 -2.74
N ILE A 72 -3.46 11.89 -1.46
CA ILE A 72 -3.67 10.65 -0.69
C ILE A 72 -4.85 9.83 -1.23
N GLU A 73 -5.85 10.48 -1.83
CA GLU A 73 -6.99 9.81 -2.46
C GLU A 73 -6.57 9.03 -3.71
N GLN A 74 -5.69 9.61 -4.53
CA GLN A 74 -5.13 8.91 -5.69
C GLN A 74 -4.31 7.68 -5.25
N ALA A 75 -3.46 7.86 -4.24
CA ALA A 75 -2.67 6.77 -3.67
C ALA A 75 -3.56 5.64 -3.12
N ARG A 76 -4.61 5.98 -2.38
CA ARG A 76 -5.57 5.00 -1.84
C ARG A 76 -6.27 4.21 -2.94
N LYS A 77 -6.62 4.85 -4.07
CA LYS A 77 -7.24 4.15 -5.19
C LYS A 77 -6.34 3.03 -5.70
N PHE A 78 -5.07 3.33 -6.00
CA PHE A 78 -4.09 2.34 -6.44
C PHE A 78 -3.82 1.28 -5.37
N TYR A 79 -3.61 1.69 -4.12
CA TYR A 79 -3.39 0.78 -3.00
C TYR A 79 -4.49 -0.28 -2.89
N PHE A 80 -5.76 0.15 -2.93
CA PHE A 80 -6.88 -0.78 -2.87
C PHE A 80 -6.95 -1.64 -4.12
N GLU A 81 -6.76 -1.08 -5.31
CA GLU A 81 -6.76 -1.84 -6.56
C GLU A 81 -5.73 -2.97 -6.56
N HIS A 82 -4.46 -2.66 -6.21
CA HIS A 82 -3.40 -3.64 -6.09
C HIS A 82 -3.72 -4.68 -5.02
N THR A 83 -4.10 -4.24 -3.81
CA THR A 83 -4.43 -5.16 -2.72
C THR A 83 -5.51 -6.15 -3.13
N HIS A 84 -6.62 -5.68 -3.73
CA HIS A 84 -7.70 -6.56 -4.16
C HIS A 84 -7.26 -7.53 -5.25
N ARG A 85 -6.48 -7.06 -6.23
CA ARG A 85 -5.95 -7.89 -7.32
C ARG A 85 -5.06 -9.01 -6.76
N GLU A 86 -4.09 -8.67 -5.92
CA GLU A 86 -3.10 -9.62 -5.41
C GLU A 86 -3.68 -10.58 -4.37
N MET A 87 -4.61 -10.12 -3.54
CA MET A 87 -5.37 -11.00 -2.65
C MET A 87 -6.23 -12.00 -3.44
N LYS A 88 -6.89 -11.56 -4.52
CA LYS A 88 -7.68 -12.45 -5.39
C LYS A 88 -6.81 -13.50 -6.09
N ASN A 89 -5.63 -13.11 -6.57
CA ASN A 89 -4.67 -14.02 -7.19
C ASN A 89 -4.14 -15.07 -6.18
N SER A 90 -3.94 -14.66 -4.93
CA SER A 90 -3.48 -15.54 -3.84
C SER A 90 -4.47 -16.66 -3.48
N HIS A 91 -5.75 -16.52 -3.85
CA HIS A 91 -6.79 -17.54 -3.64
C HIS A 91 -7.10 -18.38 -4.89
N SER A 92 -6.47 -18.10 -6.03
CA SER A 92 -6.78 -18.78 -7.32
C SER A 92 -5.82 -19.92 -7.66
N ASN A 93 -4.94 -20.31 -6.74
CA ASN A 93 -3.98 -21.42 -6.88
C ASN A 93 -4.24 -22.58 -5.90
N LEU A 94 -5.49 -22.77 -5.46
CA LEU A 94 -5.96 -23.96 -4.74
C LEU A 94 -7.13 -24.62 -5.49
#